data_AF-A0A0G0QMN4-F1
#
_entry.id   AF-A0A0G0QMN4-F1
#
_cell.length_a   1.000
_cell.length_b   1.000
_cell.length_c   1.000
_cell.angle_alpha   90.00
_cell.angle_beta   90.00
_cell.angle_gamma   90.00
#
_symmetry.space_group_name_H-M   'P 1'
#
loop_
_entity.id
_entity.type
_entity.pdbx_description
1 polymer ?
#
loop_
_entity_poly.entity_id
_entity_poly.type
_entity_poly.pdbx_seq_one_letter_code
_entity_poly.pdbx_strand_id
1 'polypeptide(L)'
;MFRNTKGFTLIELLIVVTIIAVLSAIGYAVFSGLSTSGNDSRRRGDLKAISDALEAKKGTNSNYQLIKAGSFTGGVIPKEPTGRDEKYCYGEDNTPIDNPSVWTGSTCPVGIPTNIDNAATIGTNNFPYYKVCAVNEKKDDVICFGSRQ
;
A
#
# COMPACT_ATOMS: atom_id res chain seq x y z
N MET A 1 7.51 19.99 61.46
CA MET A 1 8.25 19.22 60.43
C MET A 1 7.80 19.74 59.07
N PHE A 2 8.44 20.79 58.56
CA PHE A 2 8.04 21.41 57.29
C PHE A 2 8.67 20.65 56.12
N ARG A 3 7.81 19.97 55.35
CA ARG A 3 8.18 19.29 54.09
C ARG A 3 8.74 20.35 53.14
N ASN A 4 9.98 20.13 52.71
CA ASN A 4 10.68 20.95 51.72
C ASN A 4 10.06 20.67 50.34
N THR A 5 8.92 21.27 50.03
CA THR A 5 8.29 21.17 48.71
C THR A 5 9.02 22.10 47.75
N LYS A 6 10.04 21.56 47.06
CA LYS A 6 10.69 22.25 45.95
C LYS A 6 9.69 22.37 44.81
N GLY A 7 9.19 23.58 44.56
CA GLY A 7 8.37 23.90 43.39
C GLY A 7 9.27 24.10 42.17
N PHE A 8 8.79 23.69 41.00
CA PHE A 8 9.42 24.03 39.72
C PHE A 8 9.40 25.54 39.51
N THR A 9 10.48 26.10 39.03
CA THR A 9 10.53 27.52 38.64
C THR A 9 9.79 27.73 37.32
N LEU A 10 9.20 28.92 37.12
CA LEU A 10 8.56 29.29 35.85
C LEU A 10 9.55 29.22 34.68
N ILE A 11 10.83 29.54 34.93
CA ILE A 11 11.87 29.50 33.92
C ILE A 11 12.26 28.06 33.54
N GLU A 12 12.24 27.11 34.49
CA GLU A 12 12.45 25.70 34.17
C GLU A 12 11.36 25.17 33.26
N LEU A 13 10.09 25.50 33.55
CA LEU A 13 8.99 25.06 32.69
C LEU A 13 9.07 25.71 31.30
N LEU A 14 9.47 26.98 31.23
CA LEU A 14 9.64 27.71 29.97
C LEU A 14 10.73 27.10 29.08
N ILE A 15 11.88 26.73 29.64
CA ILE A 15 12.97 26.10 28.87
C ILE A 15 12.57 24.69 28.38
N VAL A 16 11.80 23.94 29.18
CA VAL A 16 11.37 22.60 28.78
C VAL A 16 10.42 22.64 27.59
N VAL A 17 9.42 23.53 27.60
CA VAL A 17 8.48 23.63 26.47
C VAL A 17 9.16 24.14 25.20
N THR A 18 10.17 25.01 25.31
CA THR A 18 10.93 25.47 24.14
C THR A 18 11.78 24.34 23.54
N ILE A 19 12.45 23.54 24.37
CA ILE A 19 13.21 22.38 23.91
C ILE A 19 12.28 21.35 23.25
N ILE A 20 11.14 21.03 23.87
CA ILE A 20 10.15 20.10 23.30
C ILE A 20 9.65 20.64 21.96
N ALA A 21 9.32 21.93 21.85
CA ALA A 21 8.84 22.52 20.60
C ALA A 21 9.85 22.38 19.45
N VAL A 22 11.15 22.61 19.72
CA VAL A 22 12.20 22.46 18.70
C VAL A 22 12.38 20.99 18.30
N LEU A 23 12.44 20.07 19.27
CA LEU A 23 12.60 18.64 18.98
C LEU A 23 11.38 18.07 18.26
N SER A 24 10.17 18.48 18.63
CA SER A 24 8.94 18.06 17.96
C SER A 24 8.87 18.55 16.51
N ALA A 25 9.30 19.77 16.23
CA ALA A 25 9.31 20.30 14.86
C ALA A 25 10.23 19.50 13.93
N ILE A 26 11.45 19.20 14.38
CA ILE A 26 12.40 18.38 13.60
C ILE A 26 11.91 16.94 13.48
N GLY A 27 11.44 16.36 14.59
CA GLY A 27 10.93 14.98 14.63
C GLY A 27 9.76 14.77 13.68
N TYR A 28 8.84 15.74 13.58
CA TYR A 28 7.69 15.66 12.68
C TYR A 28 8.10 15.63 11.20
N ALA A 29 9.06 16.47 10.80
CA ALA A 29 9.53 16.52 9.41
C ALA A 29 10.19 15.21 8.96
N VAL A 30 10.90 14.52 9.86
CA VAL A 30 11.50 13.21 9.58
C VAL A 30 10.43 12.11 9.54
N PHE A 31 9.49 12.12 10.48
CA PHE A 31 8.44 11.10 10.59
C PHE A 31 7.51 11.07 9.38
N SER A 32 7.17 12.23 8.80
CA SER A 32 6.31 12.30 7.61
C SER A 32 6.94 11.59 6.41
N GLY A 33 8.24 11.80 6.15
CA GLY A 33 8.96 11.13 5.06
C GLY A 33 9.09 9.61 5.26
N LEU A 34 9.34 9.17 6.50
CA LEU A 34 9.45 7.73 6.83
C LEU A 34 8.11 7.01 6.67
N SER A 35 7.00 7.65 7.06
CA SER A 35 5.65 7.09 6.91
C SER A 35 5.31 6.85 5.44
N THR A 36 5.59 7.82 4.57
CA THR A 36 5.39 7.71 3.11
C THR A 36 6.19 6.54 2.53
N SER A 37 7.50 6.46 2.84
CA SER A 37 8.34 5.38 2.33
C SER A 37 7.93 4.01 2.87
N GLY A 38 7.50 3.93 4.14
CA GLY A 38 7.01 2.70 4.75
C GLY A 38 5.74 2.19 4.07
N ASN A 39 4.81 3.09 3.73
CA ASN A 39 3.60 2.76 2.99
C ASN A 39 3.92 2.26 1.58
N ASP A 40 4.86 2.90 0.86
CA ASP A 40 5.28 2.45 -0.47
C ASP A 40 5.93 1.07 -0.43
N SER A 41 6.78 0.79 0.57
CA SER A 41 7.33 -0.55 0.79
C SER A 41 6.23 -1.58 1.05
N ARG A 42 5.22 -1.22 1.84
CA ARG A 42 4.06 -2.07 2.09
C ARG A 42 3.25 -2.32 0.81
N ARG A 43 2.97 -1.30 0.00
CA ARG A 43 2.29 -1.45 -1.31
C ARG A 43 3.03 -2.43 -2.22
N ARG A 44 4.36 -2.32 -2.32
CA ARG A 44 5.18 -3.27 -3.11
C ARG A 44 5.05 -4.70 -2.57
N GLY A 45 5.09 -4.88 -1.25
CA GLY A 45 4.91 -6.18 -0.60
C GLY A 45 3.53 -6.78 -0.84
N ASP A 46 2.49 -5.98 -0.72
CA ASP A 46 1.09 -6.39 -0.91
C ASP A 46 0.81 -6.81 -2.36
N LEU A 47 1.23 -6.01 -3.34
CA LEU A 47 1.12 -6.36 -4.76
C LEU A 47 1.91 -7.62 -5.10
N LYS A 48 3.10 -7.78 -4.51
CA LYS A 48 3.90 -8.98 -4.70
C LYS A 48 3.24 -10.21 -4.10
N ALA A 49 2.63 -10.11 -2.92
CA ALA A 49 1.89 -11.21 -2.32
C ALA A 49 0.69 -11.62 -3.20
N ILE A 50 -0.01 -10.66 -3.80
CA ILE A 50 -1.09 -10.93 -4.75
C ILE A 50 -0.57 -11.64 -6.01
N SER A 51 0.52 -11.13 -6.59
CA SER A 51 1.17 -11.76 -7.75
C SER A 51 1.62 -13.19 -7.42
N ASP A 52 2.28 -13.41 -6.30
CA ASP A 52 2.74 -14.74 -5.88
C ASP A 52 1.56 -15.70 -5.65
N ALA A 53 0.43 -15.21 -5.13
CA ALA A 53 -0.80 -16.01 -4.97
C ALA A 53 -1.43 -16.39 -6.32
N LEU A 54 -1.41 -15.49 -7.30
CA LEU A 54 -1.87 -15.77 -8.66
C LEU A 54 -0.94 -16.78 -9.36
N GLU A 55 0.38 -16.58 -9.27
CA GLU A 55 1.37 -17.52 -9.81
C GLU A 55 1.22 -18.93 -9.20
N ALA A 56 0.97 -19.02 -7.88
CA ALA A 56 0.74 -20.30 -7.20
C ALA A 56 -0.56 -21.00 -7.66
N LYS A 57 -1.48 -20.27 -8.30
CA LYS A 57 -2.77 -20.75 -8.81
C LYS A 57 -2.83 -20.77 -10.34
N LYS A 58 -1.68 -20.87 -11.00
CA LYS A 58 -1.64 -21.11 -12.45
C LYS A 58 -2.14 -22.52 -12.77
N GLY A 59 -3.22 -22.59 -13.54
CA GLY A 59 -3.84 -23.84 -13.98
C GLY A 59 -3.03 -24.54 -15.07
N THR A 60 -3.35 -25.81 -15.32
CA THR A 60 -2.72 -26.65 -16.36
C THR A 60 -2.84 -26.08 -17.77
N ASN A 61 -3.87 -25.26 -18.03
CA ASN A 61 -4.12 -24.62 -19.31
C ASN A 61 -3.32 -23.31 -19.49
N SER A 62 -2.31 -23.05 -18.67
CA SER A 62 -1.57 -21.78 -18.58
C SER A 62 -2.39 -20.55 -18.16
N ASN A 63 -3.67 -20.72 -17.85
CA ASN A 63 -4.56 -19.67 -17.34
C ASN A 63 -4.44 -19.53 -15.82
N TYR A 64 -4.51 -18.31 -15.33
CA TYR A 64 -4.52 -18.02 -13.90
C TYR A 64 -5.90 -18.26 -13.32
N GLN A 65 -5.98 -19.04 -12.25
CA GLN A 65 -7.24 -19.29 -11.54
C GLN A 65 -7.58 -18.12 -10.62
N LEU A 66 -8.88 -17.96 -10.33
CA LEU A 66 -9.37 -17.00 -9.36
C LEU A 66 -8.75 -17.30 -7.99
N ILE A 67 -8.37 -16.25 -7.29
CA ILE A 67 -7.95 -16.31 -5.90
C ILE A 67 -9.04 -15.73 -5.03
N LYS A 68 -9.26 -16.33 -3.87
CA LYS A 68 -10.23 -15.87 -2.87
C LYS A 68 -9.49 -15.17 -1.75
N ALA A 69 -10.18 -14.30 -1.02
CA ALA A 69 -9.62 -13.64 0.17
C ALA A 69 -9.05 -14.64 1.20
N GLY A 70 -9.65 -15.84 1.31
CA GLY A 70 -9.15 -16.94 2.13
C GLY A 70 -7.79 -17.52 1.73
N SER A 71 -7.24 -17.17 0.56
CA SER A 71 -5.89 -17.56 0.14
C SER A 71 -4.78 -16.78 0.87
N PHE A 72 -5.14 -15.68 1.54
CA PHE A 72 -4.20 -14.84 2.28
C PHE A 72 -4.30 -15.09 3.78
N THR A 73 -3.17 -14.99 4.49
CA THR A 73 -3.13 -15.01 5.95
C THR A 73 -3.95 -13.84 6.49
N GLY A 74 -5.06 -14.14 7.17
CA GLY A 74 -6.03 -13.13 7.63
C GLY A 74 -7.34 -13.10 6.84
N GLY A 75 -7.47 -13.92 5.79
CA GLY A 75 -8.73 -14.10 5.07
C GLY A 75 -9.21 -12.87 4.30
N VAL A 76 -8.31 -11.92 4.07
CA VAL A 76 -8.56 -10.65 3.37
C VAL A 76 -7.51 -10.45 2.29
N ILE A 77 -7.93 -9.92 1.16
CA ILE A 77 -7.02 -9.47 0.11
C ILE A 77 -6.32 -8.19 0.62
N PRO A 78 -4.99 -8.07 0.45
CA PRO A 78 -4.29 -6.85 0.81
C PRO A 78 -4.95 -5.62 0.18
N LYS A 79 -5.07 -4.56 0.96
CA LYS A 79 -5.67 -3.28 0.55
C LYS A 79 -4.68 -2.16 0.75
N GLU A 80 -4.89 -1.06 0.04
CA GLU A 80 -4.08 0.14 0.21
C GLU A 80 -4.04 0.61 1.69
N PRO A 81 -2.84 0.88 2.25
CA PRO A 81 -2.65 1.10 3.69
C PRO A 81 -3.10 2.47 4.21
N THR A 82 -3.17 3.49 3.35
CA THR A 82 -3.52 4.87 3.75
C THR A 82 -5.01 5.17 3.67
N GLY A 83 -5.79 4.35 2.97
CA GLY A 83 -7.24 4.51 2.81
C GLY A 83 -7.64 5.81 2.10
N ARG A 84 -6.71 6.41 1.35
CA ARG A 84 -6.97 7.58 0.50
C ARG A 84 -7.65 7.11 -0.80
N ASP A 85 -7.85 8.03 -1.74
CA ASP A 85 -8.44 7.69 -3.05
C ASP A 85 -7.63 6.64 -3.84
N GLU A 86 -6.38 6.38 -3.44
CA GLU A 86 -5.47 5.40 -4.02
C GLU A 86 -5.98 3.96 -3.84
N LYS A 87 -5.96 3.19 -4.93
CA LYS A 87 -6.51 1.84 -4.99
C LYS A 87 -5.50 0.83 -5.50
N TYR A 88 -5.64 -0.43 -5.11
CA TYR A 88 -5.03 -1.53 -5.86
C TYR A 88 -5.91 -1.91 -7.03
N CYS A 89 -5.30 -1.99 -8.21
CA CYS A 89 -6.01 -2.26 -9.45
C CYS A 89 -5.52 -3.54 -10.10
N TYR A 90 -6.45 -4.30 -10.65
CA TYR A 90 -6.21 -5.57 -11.32
C TYR A 90 -6.83 -5.60 -12.73
N GLY A 91 -6.18 -6.32 -13.63
CA GLY A 91 -6.61 -6.57 -14.99
C GLY A 91 -6.15 -7.95 -15.44
N GLU A 92 -6.93 -8.57 -16.30
CA GLU A 92 -6.64 -9.88 -16.91
C GLU A 92 -7.11 -9.86 -18.37
N ASP A 93 -6.36 -10.51 -19.25
CA ASP A 93 -6.65 -10.56 -20.69
C ASP A 93 -5.96 -11.76 -21.36
N ASN A 94 -6.34 -12.05 -22.61
CA ASN A 94 -5.72 -13.04 -23.48
C ASN A 94 -4.43 -12.56 -24.13
N THR A 95 -4.15 -11.26 -24.05
CA THR A 95 -2.90 -10.64 -24.51
C THR A 95 -2.10 -10.09 -23.33
N PRO A 96 -0.78 -9.93 -23.47
CA PRO A 96 0.02 -9.25 -22.47
C PRO A 96 -0.52 -7.85 -22.18
N ILE A 97 -0.74 -7.56 -20.90
CA ILE A 97 -1.20 -6.26 -20.43
C ILE A 97 0.03 -5.39 -20.17
N ASP A 98 0.04 -4.18 -20.73
CA ASP A 98 1.09 -3.19 -20.46
C ASP A 98 0.87 -2.48 -19.12
N ASN A 99 1.94 -1.89 -18.58
CA ASN A 99 1.80 -1.03 -17.41
C ASN A 99 1.07 0.27 -17.81
N PRO A 100 0.17 0.79 -16.96
CA PRO A 100 -0.59 1.97 -17.31
C PRO A 100 0.32 3.20 -17.32
N SER A 101 0.22 4.02 -18.36
CA SER A 101 1.06 5.20 -18.57
C SER A 101 0.59 6.43 -17.77
N VAL A 102 -0.66 6.44 -17.31
CA VAL A 102 -1.25 7.51 -16.51
C VAL A 102 -2.12 6.91 -15.42
N TRP A 103 -1.84 7.27 -14.17
CA TRP A 103 -2.70 6.90 -13.05
C TRP A 103 -2.83 8.03 -12.03
N THR A 104 -4.05 8.55 -11.88
CA THR A 104 -4.39 9.65 -10.96
C THR A 104 -4.77 9.19 -9.55
N GLY A 105 -4.70 7.88 -9.28
CA GLY A 105 -4.96 7.25 -7.99
C GLY A 105 -6.43 6.95 -7.70
N SER A 106 -7.38 7.82 -8.08
CA SER A 106 -8.79 7.74 -7.64
C SER A 106 -9.66 6.69 -8.34
N THR A 107 -9.26 6.30 -9.54
CA THR A 107 -9.92 5.28 -10.36
C THR A 107 -8.87 4.39 -10.99
N CYS A 108 -9.24 3.14 -11.24
CA CYS A 108 -8.36 2.20 -11.91
C CYS A 108 -8.20 2.57 -13.40
N PRO A 109 -6.98 2.50 -13.94
CA PRO A 109 -6.71 2.89 -15.31
C PRO A 109 -7.27 1.88 -16.32
N VAL A 110 -7.41 2.32 -17.57
CA VAL A 110 -7.79 1.44 -18.68
C VAL A 110 -6.79 0.30 -18.84
N GLY A 111 -7.26 -0.90 -19.17
CA GLY A 111 -6.45 -2.13 -19.22
C GLY A 111 -6.26 -2.83 -17.87
N ILE A 112 -6.48 -2.13 -16.75
CA ILE A 112 -6.40 -2.69 -15.39
C ILE A 112 -7.58 -2.18 -14.55
N PRO A 113 -8.85 -2.40 -14.97
CA PRO A 113 -9.98 -1.58 -14.53
C PRO A 113 -10.57 -1.98 -13.17
N THR A 114 -10.20 -3.13 -12.61
CA THR A 114 -10.88 -3.67 -11.43
C THR A 114 -10.19 -3.19 -10.15
N ASN A 115 -10.94 -2.53 -9.27
CA ASN A 115 -10.47 -2.24 -7.92
C ASN A 115 -10.53 -3.53 -7.09
N ILE A 116 -9.42 -3.88 -6.43
CA ILE A 116 -9.31 -5.07 -5.61
C ILE A 116 -9.23 -4.78 -4.10
N ASP A 117 -9.35 -3.52 -3.70
CA ASP A 117 -9.45 -3.16 -2.28
C ASP A 117 -10.70 -3.78 -1.67
N ASN A 118 -10.52 -4.59 -0.62
CA ASN A 118 -11.58 -5.35 0.04
C ASN A 118 -12.34 -6.30 -0.91
N ALA A 119 -11.74 -6.68 -2.04
CA ALA A 119 -12.36 -7.66 -2.92
C ALA A 119 -12.43 -9.04 -2.24
N ALA A 120 -13.53 -9.76 -2.49
CA ALA A 120 -13.67 -11.14 -2.03
C ALA A 120 -12.86 -12.12 -2.90
N THR A 121 -12.60 -11.74 -4.16
CA THR A 121 -11.92 -12.55 -5.17
C THR A 121 -11.13 -11.68 -6.15
N ILE A 122 -10.08 -12.22 -6.76
CA ILE A 122 -9.36 -11.61 -7.89
C ILE A 122 -9.31 -12.63 -9.04
N GLY A 123 -9.60 -12.17 -10.26
CA GLY A 123 -9.56 -12.96 -11.50
C GLY A 123 -10.81 -13.81 -11.77
N THR A 124 -10.93 -14.34 -12.99
CA THR A 124 -12.09 -15.12 -13.44
C THR A 124 -11.79 -16.56 -13.90
N ASN A 125 -10.55 -17.05 -13.76
CA ASN A 125 -10.04 -18.36 -14.23
C ASN A 125 -9.83 -18.53 -15.73
N ASN A 126 -10.01 -17.48 -16.54
CA ASN A 126 -10.07 -17.65 -18.00
C ASN A 126 -8.86 -17.11 -18.75
N PHE A 127 -7.97 -16.39 -18.08
CA PHE A 127 -6.99 -15.56 -18.77
C PHE A 127 -5.55 -15.99 -18.51
N PRO A 128 -4.70 -16.04 -19.56
CA PRO A 128 -3.29 -16.38 -19.47
C PRO A 128 -2.39 -15.21 -19.05
N TYR A 129 -2.89 -13.97 -19.03
CA TYR A 129 -2.14 -12.80 -18.59
C TYR A 129 -2.92 -12.02 -17.54
N TYR A 130 -2.20 -11.50 -16.54
CA TYR A 130 -2.76 -10.58 -15.56
C TYR A 130 -1.76 -9.47 -15.24
N LYS A 131 -2.28 -8.37 -14.72
CA LYS A 131 -1.53 -7.28 -14.14
C LYS A 131 -2.19 -6.81 -12.86
N VAL A 132 -1.39 -6.55 -11.83
CA VAL A 132 -1.81 -5.89 -10.60
C VAL A 132 -0.89 -4.70 -10.37
N CYS A 133 -1.47 -3.52 -10.12
CA CYS A 133 -0.71 -2.30 -9.94
C CYS A 133 -1.22 -1.48 -8.75
N ALA A 134 -0.35 -0.61 -8.22
CA ALA A 134 -0.66 0.50 -7.32
C ALA A 134 0.14 1.74 -7.75
N VAL A 135 -0.38 2.93 -7.48
CA VAL A 135 0.42 4.16 -7.55
C VAL A 135 1.13 4.37 -6.22
N ASN A 136 2.33 4.93 -6.24
CA ASN A 136 3.01 5.33 -5.01
C ASN A 136 2.33 6.54 -4.35
N GLU A 137 2.69 6.83 -3.10
CA GLU A 137 2.01 7.86 -2.32
C GLU A 137 2.16 9.29 -2.90
N LYS A 138 3.25 9.53 -3.62
CA LYS A 138 3.57 10.80 -4.28
C LYS A 138 2.96 10.94 -5.67
N LYS A 139 2.37 9.87 -6.21
CA LYS A 139 1.73 9.81 -7.53
C LYS A 139 2.65 10.10 -8.72
N ASP A 140 3.94 9.87 -8.55
CA ASP A 140 4.98 10.03 -9.58
C ASP A 140 5.44 8.70 -10.19
N ASP A 141 5.19 7.57 -9.52
CA ASP A 141 5.58 6.23 -10.00
C ASP A 141 4.42 5.22 -9.89
N VAL A 142 4.33 4.35 -10.89
CA VAL A 142 3.37 3.24 -10.90
C VAL A 142 4.11 1.93 -10.67
N ILE A 143 3.68 1.22 -9.63
CA ILE A 143 4.22 -0.06 -9.22
C ILE A 143 3.32 -1.14 -9.81
N CYS A 144 3.87 -2.00 -10.67
CA CYS A 144 3.11 -3.08 -11.30
C CYS A 144 3.83 -4.42 -11.16
N PHE A 145 3.04 -5.47 -10.97
CA PHE A 145 3.44 -6.87 -11.09
C PHE A 145 2.46 -7.58 -12.03
N GLY A 146 2.91 -8.63 -12.70
CA GLY A 146 2.06 -9.36 -13.63
C GLY A 146 2.60 -10.73 -13.95
N SER A 147 1.87 -11.42 -14.81
CA SER A 147 2.24 -12.74 -15.33
C SER A 147 3.69 -12.76 -15.85
N ARG A 148 4.47 -13.75 -15.42
CA ARG A 148 5.81 -13.99 -15.98
C ARG A 148 5.69 -14.41 -17.44
N GLN A 149 6.38 -13.68 -18.33
CA GLN A 149 6.57 -14.06 -19.74
C GLN A 149 7.66 -15.13 -19.85
#